data_AF-A0A176FAS7-F1
#
_entry.id   AF-A0A176FAS7-F1
#
_cell.length_a   1.000
_cell.length_b   1.000
_cell.length_c   1.000
_cell.angle_alpha   90.00
_cell.angle_beta   90.00
_cell.angle_gamma   90.00
#
_symmetry.space_group_name_H-M   'P 1'
#
loop_
_entity.id
_entity.type
_entity.pdbx_description
1 polymer ?
#
loop_
_entity_poly.entity_id
_entity_poly.type
_entity_poly.pdbx_seq_one_letter_code
_entity_poly.pdbx_strand_id
1 'polypeptide(L)'
;MALGAGLVADDRTRLWREVGILTARPAGPSPVALVVDMDETETDRLPDHRSVTLLGADIPLARKSALAHFPAAILTYLCGERDA
;
A
#
# COMPACT_ATOMS: atom_id res chain seq x y z
N MET A 1 -4.02 20.30 3.26
CA MET A 1 -3.25 19.93 4.46
C MET A 1 -3.07 18.42 4.42
N ALA A 2 -1.94 17.92 3.91
CA ALA A 2 -1.77 16.49 3.69
C ALA A 2 -1.44 15.79 5.02
N LEU A 3 -2.42 15.08 5.58
CA LEU A 3 -2.21 14.14 6.67
C LEU A 3 -1.26 13.05 6.15
N GLY A 4 -0.07 12.94 6.75
CA GLY A 4 0.94 11.98 6.37
C GLY A 4 0.44 10.55 6.53
N ALA A 5 -0.15 9.99 5.48
CA ALA A 5 -0.38 8.57 5.36
C ALA A 5 0.98 7.90 5.15
N GLY A 6 1.58 7.42 6.24
CA GLY A 6 2.74 6.56 6.15
C GLY A 6 2.36 5.28 5.41
N LEU A 7 2.93 5.07 4.22
CA LEU A 7 2.82 3.78 3.52
C LEU A 7 3.53 2.72 4.37
N VAL A 8 2.76 1.96 5.14
CA VAL A 8 3.25 0.77 5.84
C VAL A 8 2.95 -0.42 4.92
N ALA A 9 3.96 -0.83 4.15
CA ALA A 9 3.88 -2.07 3.42
C ALA A 9 4.01 -3.23 4.42
N ASP A 10 2.97 -4.03 4.58
CA ASP A 10 3.07 -5.37 5.18
C ASP A 10 3.71 -6.31 4.15
N ASP A 11 4.97 -6.04 3.81
CA ASP A 11 5.78 -6.99 3.09
C ASP A 11 6.18 -8.04 4.12
N ARG A 12 5.64 -9.26 4.01
CA ARG A 12 6.11 -10.42 4.80
C ARG A 12 7.56 -10.70 4.40
N THR A 13 8.45 -9.88 4.93
CA THR A 13 9.90 -10.01 5.07
C THR A 13 10.58 -10.78 3.95
N ARG A 14 10.68 -10.15 2.77
CA ARG A 14 11.88 -10.37 1.94
C ARG A 14 12.83 -9.23 2.23
N LEU A 15 13.64 -9.43 3.27
CA LEU A 15 14.85 -8.65 3.53
C LEU A 15 15.50 -8.28 2.20
N TRP A 16 15.78 -6.99 2.03
CA TRP A 16 16.50 -6.41 0.91
C TRP A 16 17.85 -7.12 0.76
N ARG A 17 17.85 -8.26 0.07
CA ARG A 17 19.06 -8.98 -0.29
C ARG A 17 19.83 -7.97 -1.13
N GLU A 18 21.00 -7.55 -0.64
CA GLU A 18 22.02 -6.71 -1.31
C GLU A 18 22.14 -5.23 -0.90
N VAL A 19 21.16 -4.62 -0.23
CA VAL A 19 21.24 -3.17 0.13
C VAL A 19 21.62 -2.93 1.61
N GLY A 20 21.58 -3.97 2.45
CA GLY A 20 21.86 -3.85 3.88
C GLY A 20 20.71 -3.21 4.66
N ILE A 21 20.98 -2.77 5.89
CA ILE A 21 19.98 -2.12 6.76
C ILE A 21 19.96 -0.62 6.46
N LEU A 22 18.84 -0.14 5.92
CA LEU A 22 18.59 1.29 5.74
C LEU A 22 17.89 1.87 6.97
N THR A 23 18.36 3.03 7.43
CA THR A 23 17.68 3.74 8.54
C THR A 23 16.50 4.53 7.98
N ALA A 24 15.30 4.25 8.48
CA ALA A 24 14.10 5.05 8.22
C ALA A 24 13.69 5.81 9.48
N ARG A 25 13.23 7.05 9.33
CA ARG A 25 12.62 7.77 10.47
C ARG A 25 11.28 7.12 10.79
N PRO A 26 11.00 6.75 12.05
CA PRO A 26 9.71 6.21 12.41
C PRO A 26 8.63 7.26 12.15
N ALA A 27 7.60 6.88 11.39
CA ALA A 27 6.35 7.62 11.40
C ALA A 27 5.66 7.32 12.75
N GLY A 28 5.08 8.33 13.38
CA GLY A 28 4.20 8.09 14.54
C GLY A 28 2.97 7.26 14.17
N PRO A 29 2.00 7.08 15.09
CA PRO A 29 0.76 6.39 14.79
C PRO A 29 0.12 6.92 13.50
N SER A 30 -0.04 6.05 12.51
CA SER A 30 -0.51 6.39 11.17
C SER A 30 -1.72 5.52 10.84
N PRO A 31 -2.85 6.08 10.39
CA PRO A 31 -4.00 5.29 9.96
C PRO A 31 -3.63 4.37 8.78
N VAL A 32 -4.11 3.12 8.81
CA VAL A 32 -3.96 2.20 7.69
C VAL A 32 -5.00 2.54 6.63
N ALA A 33 -4.56 3.15 5.53
CA ALA A 33 -5.44 3.64 4.46
C ALA A 33 -5.60 2.67 3.28
N LEU A 34 -4.70 1.70 3.14
CA LEU A 34 -4.68 0.74 2.05
C LEU A 34 -3.88 -0.50 2.46
N VAL A 35 -4.38 -1.69 2.11
CA VAL A 35 -3.64 -2.94 2.13
C VAL A 35 -3.28 -3.32 0.70
N VAL A 36 -2.03 -3.74 0.48
CA VAL A 36 -1.57 -4.24 -0.81
C VAL A 36 -1.18 -5.70 -0.68
N ASP A 37 -1.90 -6.58 -1.37
CA ASP A 37 -1.53 -7.98 -1.51
C ASP A 37 -0.44 -8.13 -2.58
N MET A 38 0.74 -8.54 -2.14
CA MET A 38 1.92 -8.75 -2.97
C MET A 38 2.07 -10.20 -3.43
N ASP A 39 1.21 -11.13 -3.00
CA ASP A 39 1.26 -12.53 -3.45
C ASP A 39 0.57 -12.66 -4.82
N GLU A 40 -0.59 -12.03 -5.00
CA GLU A 40 -1.40 -12.14 -6.22
C GLU A 40 -1.26 -10.92 -7.16
N THR A 41 -1.00 -11.18 -8.44
CA THR A 41 -0.93 -10.13 -9.46
C THR A 41 -2.32 -9.81 -10.00
N GLU A 42 -2.68 -8.52 -10.01
CA GLU A 42 -3.91 -8.04 -10.64
C GLU A 42 -3.77 -8.06 -12.17
N THR A 43 -4.75 -8.66 -12.84
CA THR A 43 -4.79 -8.81 -14.31
C THR A 43 -5.90 -8.01 -14.96
N ASP A 44 -6.91 -7.59 -14.19
CA ASP A 44 -8.04 -6.85 -14.74
C ASP A 44 -7.65 -5.41 -15.02
N ARG A 45 -8.03 -4.89 -16.18
CA ARG A 45 -7.81 -3.48 -16.55
C ARG A 45 -8.52 -2.53 -15.59
N LEU A 46 -9.70 -2.93 -15.11
CA LEU A 46 -10.47 -2.23 -14.09
C LEU A 46 -10.94 -3.27 -13.06
N PRO A 47 -10.15 -3.50 -12.00
CA PRO A 47 -10.50 -4.49 -10.99
C PRO A 47 -11.66 -4.02 -10.12
N ASP A 48 -12.42 -4.97 -9.59
CA ASP A 48 -13.47 -4.68 -8.61
C ASP A 48 -12.90 -4.04 -7.34
N HIS A 49 -13.70 -3.20 -6.70
CA HIS A 49 -13.38 -2.67 -5.38
C HIS A 49 -13.41 -3.79 -4.33
N ARG A 50 -12.28 -3.99 -3.64
CA ARG A 50 -12.12 -5.00 -2.59
C ARG A 50 -11.74 -4.32 -1.28
N SER A 51 -12.12 -4.97 -0.18
CA SER A 51 -11.73 -4.60 1.17
C SER A 51 -11.31 -5.82 1.97
N VAL A 52 -10.52 -5.59 3.01
CA VAL A 52 -10.18 -6.58 4.03
C VAL A 52 -10.48 -6.01 5.40
N THR A 53 -11.07 -6.83 6.27
CA THR A 53 -11.33 -6.44 7.66
C THR A 53 -10.12 -6.75 8.52
N LEU A 54 -9.46 -5.72 9.06
CA LEU A 54 -8.37 -5.86 10.03
C LEU A 54 -8.77 -5.21 11.34
N LEU A 55 -8.71 -5.98 12.43
CA LEU A 55 -9.10 -5.51 13.77
C LEU A 55 -10.51 -4.87 13.82
N GLY A 56 -11.43 -5.37 12.99
CA GLY A 56 -12.80 -4.86 12.88
C GLY A 56 -12.99 -3.62 12.00
N ALA A 57 -11.93 -3.12 11.34
CA ALA A 57 -11.99 -2.03 10.39
C ALA A 57 -11.90 -2.54 8.95
N ASP A 58 -12.82 -2.08 8.08
CA ASP A 58 -12.79 -2.39 6.66
C ASP A 58 -11.84 -1.44 5.92
N ILE A 59 -10.76 -2.01 5.38
CA ILE A 59 -9.68 -1.27 4.72
C ILE A 59 -9.66 -1.65 3.24
N PRO A 60 -9.50 -0.70 2.32
CA PRO A 60 -9.35 -0.99 0.90
C PRO A 60 -8.19 -1.96 0.64
N LEU A 61 -8.41 -2.91 -0.29
CA LEU A 61 -7.43 -3.92 -0.69
C LEU A 61 -7.10 -3.76 -2.18
N ALA A 62 -5.83 -3.56 -2.48
CA ALA A 62 -5.28 -3.63 -3.83
C ALA A 62 -4.37 -4.86 -3.97
N ARG A 63 -4.26 -5.39 -5.18
CA ARG A 63 -3.30 -6.45 -5.54
C ARG A 63 -2.14 -5.83 -6.33
N LYS A 64 -0.96 -6.44 -6.32
CA LYS A 64 0.18 -5.92 -7.08
C LYS A 64 -0.14 -5.85 -8.57
N SER A 65 0.17 -4.74 -9.22
CA SER A 65 0.24 -4.71 -10.69
C SER A 65 1.63 -5.11 -11.13
N ALA A 66 1.75 -5.87 -12.23
CA ALA A 66 3.04 -6.20 -12.84
C ALA A 66 3.73 -4.99 -13.52
N LEU A 67 3.06 -3.84 -13.57
CA LEU A 67 3.59 -2.63 -14.19
C LEU A 67 4.64 -1.96 -13.28
N ALA A 68 5.75 -1.52 -13.88
CA ALA A 68 6.87 -0.90 -13.15
C ALA A 68 6.48 0.37 -12.35
N HIS A 69 5.39 1.04 -12.74
CA HIS A 69 4.90 2.25 -12.08
C HIS A 69 3.92 1.96 -10.93
N PHE A 70 3.76 0.70 -10.52
CA PHE A 70 2.85 0.31 -9.43
C PHE A 70 3.12 1.08 -8.12
N PRO A 71 4.36 1.19 -7.61
CA PRO A 71 4.62 1.96 -6.38
C PRO A 71 4.22 3.44 -6.51
N ALA A 72 4.43 4.05 -7.68
CA ALA A 72 4.04 5.43 -7.94
C ALA A 72 2.51 5.58 -7.97
N ALA A 73 1.79 4.61 -8.52
CA ALA A 73 0.33 4.60 -8.49
C ALA A 73 -0.23 4.53 -7.06
N ILE A 74 0.39 3.74 -6.17
CA ILE A 74 0.04 3.69 -4.75
C ILE A 74 0.28 5.04 -4.07
N LEU A 75 1.42 5.70 -4.33
CA LEU A 75 1.69 7.02 -3.78
C LEU A 75 0.66 8.06 -4.26
N THR A 76 0.31 8.06 -5.56
CA THR A 76 -0.74 8.93 -6.10
C THR A 76 -2.09 8.63 -5.44
N TYR A 77 -2.43 7.36 -5.25
CA TYR A 77 -3.66 6.96 -4.55
C TYR A 77 -3.70 7.47 -3.10
N LEU A 78 -2.57 7.44 -2.39
CA LEU A 78 -2.49 7.90 -1.00
C LEU A 78 -2.42 9.43 -0.86
N CYS A 79 -1.85 10.12 -1.85
CA CYS A 79 -1.76 11.58 -1.86
C CYS A 79 -2.98 12.28 -2.49
N GLY A 80 -3.71 11.59 -3.36
CA GLY A 80 -4.93 12.10 -3.97
C GLY A 80 -6.09 12.08 -2.99
N GLU A 81 -6.90 13.14 -2.98
CA GLU A 81 -8.22 13.08 -2.35
C GLU A 81 -9.07 12.10 -3.15
N ARG A 82 -9.68 11.12 -2.47
CA ARG A 82 -10.77 10.32 -3.05
C ARG A 82 -11.97 11.25 -3.19
N ASP A 83 -12.15 11.89 -4.35
CA ASP A 83 -13.48 12.35 -4.74
C ASP A 83 -14.32 11.09 -4.95
N ALA A 84 -15.27 10.88 -4.04
CA ALA A 84 -16.32 9.87 -4.11
C ALA A 84 -17.56 10.46 -4.77
#